data_AF-A0A4Q1CBT0-F1
#
_entry.id   AF-A0A4Q1CBT0-F1
#
_cell.length_a   1.000
_cell.length_b   1.000
_cell.length_c   1.000
_cell.angle_alpha   90.00
_cell.angle_beta   90.00
_cell.angle_gamma   90.00
#
_symmetry.space_group_name_H-M   'P 1'
#
loop_
_entity.id
_entity.type
_entity.pdbx_description
1 polymer ?
#
loop_
_entity_poly.entity_id
_entity_poly.type
_entity_poly.pdbx_seq_one_letter_code
_entity_poly.pdbx_strand_id
1 'polypeptide(L)'
;MSCPHVPVIRALLVALCGFSLGASLPPANPAPFAPRPFANWSSTPPRGWNSYDAYHAAITEKQFKAAVDVLAQKLLPHGYDYAVLDYMWFHPGPAGWDPDNRWHTWQPKQQRDSATGLLLPQLTVDAHGIPLPALNRFPSAAHGVGLKALADYTHAKGLKFGLHIMRGIPTQAVEANLPVRGTPYRMQDIAEPGDTSSFQGGIFTGVNVDHPGAQIYYEQLFQMFADWGVDFIKADDMLRPAYHEREISMMRRAIDKTGRAMVFSLSYGEVSPSRAAHLVANANMWRVSADFWDRWADLRRNFDLLDAWSPFIGRGTWPDADMIPIGKLMLTGWEFAGAENLNRTKGRNERHDNFTPAERQTLMTLWCIARSPLMWGGDPLTSDEATYALLTNPEVLAVNTHGVSPRQVVGNNHKDDSLRVWVSDVPDADARYVALFNLRDADAAVTFDLIAEEMRGPWRVRNLWTRADENPVEDRLTRLLPPHGSALFKLSR
;
A
#
# COMPACT_ATOMS: atom_id res chain seq x y z
N MET A 1 -13.69 104.49 -8.70
CA MET A 1 -14.27 104.22 -7.37
C MET A 1 -13.84 102.84 -6.94
N SER A 2 -13.28 102.79 -5.73
CA SER A 2 -12.79 101.66 -4.92
C SER A 2 -13.77 100.48 -4.90
N CYS A 3 -13.41 99.21 -4.65
CA CYS A 3 -12.82 98.65 -3.42
C CYS A 3 -12.75 97.08 -3.55
N PRO A 4 -12.22 96.29 -2.59
CA PRO A 4 -11.05 95.43 -2.83
C PRO A 4 -11.21 93.92 -2.45
N HIS A 5 -10.10 93.18 -2.61
CA HIS A 5 -9.80 91.79 -2.26
C HIS A 5 -10.17 91.29 -0.85
N VAL A 6 -10.52 90.00 -0.73
CA VAL A 6 -10.30 89.08 0.43
C VAL A 6 -10.22 87.60 -0.07
N PRO A 7 -9.47 86.66 0.57
CA PRO A 7 -8.83 85.51 -0.07
C PRO A 7 -9.44 84.11 0.21
N VAL A 8 -8.82 83.10 -0.41
CA VAL A 8 -9.07 81.64 -0.39
C VAL A 8 -8.49 80.97 0.87
N ILE A 9 -9.24 80.04 1.51
CA ILE A 9 -8.70 78.85 2.19
C ILE A 9 -9.63 77.64 1.98
N ARG A 10 -9.03 76.51 1.58
CA ARG A 10 -9.63 75.20 1.28
C ARG A 10 -10.09 74.46 2.54
N ALA A 11 -11.30 73.88 2.51
CA ALA A 11 -11.75 72.85 3.45
C ALA A 11 -11.80 71.49 2.74
N LEU A 12 -11.14 70.47 3.32
CA LEU A 12 -11.21 69.08 2.90
C LEU A 12 -12.61 68.49 3.20
N LEU A 13 -13.24 67.92 2.19
CA LEU A 13 -14.43 67.09 2.31
C LEU A 13 -14.02 65.61 2.19
N VAL A 14 -14.17 64.88 3.30
CA VAL A 14 -14.01 63.43 3.38
C VAL A 14 -15.23 62.78 2.72
N ALA A 15 -15.02 62.08 1.60
CA ALA A 15 -16.04 61.26 0.97
C ALA A 15 -16.09 59.88 1.65
N LEU A 16 -17.25 59.56 2.27
CA LEU A 16 -17.60 58.21 2.69
C LEU A 16 -17.87 57.35 1.46
N CYS A 17 -16.90 56.52 1.07
CA CYS A 17 -17.14 55.40 0.16
C CYS A 17 -17.68 54.22 0.97
N GLY A 18 -18.91 53.80 0.69
CA GLY A 18 -19.50 52.59 1.26
C GLY A 18 -18.75 51.35 0.80
N PHE A 19 -18.12 50.65 1.73
CA PHE A 19 -17.62 49.30 1.52
C PHE A 19 -18.81 48.33 1.57
N SER A 20 -19.17 47.76 0.42
CA SER A 20 -19.94 46.54 0.36
C SER A 20 -19.08 45.38 0.88
N LEU A 21 -19.35 44.94 2.10
CA LEU A 21 -18.87 43.65 2.62
C LEU A 21 -19.52 42.53 1.80
N GLY A 22 -18.87 42.13 0.71
CA GLY A 22 -19.12 40.84 0.09
C GLY A 22 -18.66 39.76 1.07
N ALA A 23 -19.61 39.16 1.79
CA ALA A 23 -19.33 37.96 2.57
C ALA A 23 -18.88 36.86 1.59
N SER A 24 -17.58 36.59 1.56
CA SER A 24 -17.05 35.39 0.95
C SER A 24 -17.58 34.20 1.74
N LEU A 25 -18.52 33.47 1.14
CA LEU A 25 -18.93 32.17 1.66
C LEU A 25 -17.66 31.29 1.81
N PRO A 26 -17.52 30.53 2.89
CA PRO A 26 -16.48 29.51 2.95
C PRO A 26 -16.63 28.58 1.74
N PRO A 27 -15.53 28.02 1.19
CA PRO A 27 -15.64 27.06 0.11
C PRO A 27 -16.62 25.96 0.55
N ALA A 28 -17.65 25.74 -0.26
CA ALA A 28 -18.60 24.67 -0.03
C ALA A 28 -17.81 23.37 0.11
N ASN A 29 -18.08 22.61 1.19
CA ASN A 29 -17.59 21.24 1.30
C ASN A 29 -17.90 20.51 -0.02
N PRO A 30 -16.92 19.83 -0.64
CA PRO A 30 -17.22 19.03 -1.82
C PRO A 30 -18.37 18.09 -1.47
N ALA A 31 -19.40 18.07 -2.33
CA ALA A 31 -20.55 17.20 -2.16
C ALA A 31 -20.07 15.78 -1.83
N PRO A 32 -20.71 15.07 -0.87
CA PRO A 32 -20.31 13.71 -0.55
C PRO A 32 -20.35 12.88 -1.84
N PHE A 33 -19.19 12.38 -2.25
CA PHE A 33 -19.05 11.56 -3.45
C PHE A 33 -20.09 10.44 -3.38
N ALA A 34 -20.93 10.32 -4.41
CA ALA A 34 -21.88 9.22 -4.52
C ALA A 34 -21.16 7.88 -4.25
N PRO A 35 -21.77 6.94 -3.51
CA PRO A 35 -21.10 5.69 -3.15
C PRO A 35 -20.70 4.94 -4.43
N ARG A 36 -19.39 4.82 -4.65
CA ARG A 36 -18.83 4.14 -5.82
C ARG A 36 -18.94 2.62 -5.66
N PRO A 37 -19.25 1.85 -6.71
CA PRO A 37 -19.38 0.39 -6.61
C PRO A 37 -18.17 -0.30 -5.96
N PHE A 38 -16.95 0.16 -6.25
CA PHE A 38 -15.71 -0.44 -5.72
C PHE A 38 -15.45 -0.19 -4.24
N ALA A 39 -16.06 0.85 -3.65
CA ALA A 39 -15.94 1.15 -2.22
C ALA A 39 -16.48 0.01 -1.34
N ASN A 40 -17.41 -0.79 -1.88
CA ASN A 40 -17.99 -1.94 -1.18
C ASN A 40 -17.12 -3.20 -1.26
N TRP A 41 -16.09 -3.23 -2.12
CA TRP A 41 -15.25 -4.42 -2.29
C TRP A 41 -14.23 -4.60 -1.16
N SER A 42 -14.06 -3.56 -0.33
CA SER A 42 -13.11 -3.52 0.78
C SER A 42 -13.71 -2.76 1.96
N SER A 43 -14.70 -3.32 2.65
CA SER A 43 -15.36 -2.64 3.79
C SER A 43 -14.46 -2.39 4.99
N THR A 44 -13.35 -3.12 5.07
CA THR A 44 -12.27 -2.99 6.07
C THR A 44 -10.92 -2.98 5.34
N PRO A 45 -9.83 -2.49 5.96
CA PRO A 45 -8.51 -2.57 5.34
C PRO A 45 -8.22 -4.01 4.88
N PRO A 46 -7.79 -4.23 3.62
CA PRO A 46 -7.43 -5.57 3.15
C PRO A 46 -6.39 -6.21 4.06
N ARG A 47 -6.54 -7.51 4.30
CA ARG A 47 -5.63 -8.29 5.14
C ARG A 47 -5.25 -9.56 4.40
N GLY A 48 -3.97 -9.86 4.32
CA GLY A 48 -3.50 -10.97 3.51
C GLY A 48 -2.00 -11.17 3.57
N TRP A 49 -1.49 -11.85 2.57
CA TRP A 49 -0.09 -12.16 2.39
C TRP A 49 0.36 -11.76 0.99
N ASN A 50 1.59 -11.30 0.86
CA ASN A 50 2.24 -10.97 -0.39
C ASN A 50 3.61 -11.65 -0.44
N SER A 51 3.95 -12.26 -1.58
CA SER A 51 5.18 -13.05 -1.70
C SER A 51 6.48 -12.23 -1.77
N TYR A 52 6.43 -10.90 -1.92
CA TYR A 52 7.60 -10.10 -2.26
C TYR A 52 8.74 -10.17 -1.23
N ASP A 53 8.50 -9.91 0.07
CA ASP A 53 9.61 -9.77 1.02
C ASP A 53 10.37 -11.09 1.26
N ALA A 54 9.65 -12.22 1.19
CA ALA A 54 10.25 -13.55 1.31
C ALA A 54 10.81 -14.09 -0.01
N TYR A 55 10.10 -13.90 -1.13
CA TYR A 55 10.36 -14.60 -2.39
C TYR A 55 10.82 -13.69 -3.54
N HIS A 56 10.60 -12.38 -3.45
CA HIS A 56 10.84 -11.41 -4.52
C HIS A 56 10.26 -11.91 -5.86
N ALA A 57 11.05 -11.91 -6.93
CA ALA A 57 10.64 -12.30 -8.28
C ALA A 57 10.64 -13.81 -8.55
N ALA A 58 11.00 -14.66 -7.56
CA ALA A 58 11.37 -16.05 -7.82
C ALA A 58 10.35 -17.10 -7.35
N ILE A 59 9.22 -16.69 -6.75
CA ILE A 59 8.19 -17.65 -6.31
C ILE A 59 7.68 -18.56 -7.44
N THR A 60 7.51 -19.84 -7.12
CA THR A 60 6.93 -20.87 -8.01
C THR A 60 5.50 -21.21 -7.60
N GLU A 61 4.76 -21.85 -8.50
CA GLU A 61 3.41 -22.34 -8.22
C GLU A 61 3.37 -23.29 -7.01
N LYS A 62 4.35 -24.21 -6.92
CA LYS A 62 4.43 -25.19 -5.83
C LYS A 62 4.53 -24.49 -4.47
N GLN A 63 5.37 -23.46 -4.37
CA GLN A 63 5.56 -22.70 -3.13
C GLN A 63 4.35 -21.83 -2.82
N PHE A 64 3.78 -21.16 -3.83
CA PHE A 64 2.57 -20.37 -3.63
C PHE A 64 1.42 -21.22 -3.10
N LYS A 65 1.22 -22.42 -3.64
CA LYS A 65 0.18 -23.36 -3.16
C LYS A 65 0.44 -23.83 -1.73
N ALA A 66 1.69 -24.13 -1.39
CA ALA A 66 2.07 -24.50 -0.03
C ALA A 66 1.86 -23.34 0.95
N ALA A 67 2.20 -22.11 0.56
CA ALA A 67 1.94 -20.91 1.34
C ALA A 67 0.43 -20.73 1.55
N VAL A 68 -0.38 -20.83 0.49
CA VAL A 68 -1.85 -20.80 0.54
C VAL A 68 -2.42 -21.82 1.52
N ASP A 69 -1.89 -23.04 1.57
CA ASP A 69 -2.33 -24.06 2.53
C ASP A 69 -2.10 -23.62 3.99
N VAL A 70 -0.93 -23.05 4.28
CA VAL A 70 -0.62 -22.53 5.63
C VAL A 70 -1.45 -21.30 5.96
N LEU A 71 -1.64 -20.38 5.01
CA LEU A 71 -2.46 -19.18 5.18
C LEU A 71 -3.91 -19.56 5.52
N ALA A 72 -4.50 -20.51 4.76
CA ALA A 72 -5.85 -20.99 4.98
C ALA A 72 -6.02 -21.63 6.37
N GLN A 73 -4.98 -22.32 6.86
CA GLN A 73 -5.02 -22.96 8.17
C GLN A 73 -4.81 -21.96 9.32
N LYS A 74 -3.81 -21.08 9.20
CA LYS A 74 -3.30 -20.29 10.33
C LYS A 74 -3.76 -18.84 10.36
N LEU A 75 -4.07 -18.24 9.22
CA LEU A 75 -4.35 -16.80 9.14
C LEU A 75 -5.77 -16.46 8.64
N LEU A 76 -6.35 -17.30 7.76
CA LEU A 76 -7.74 -17.10 7.30
C LEU A 76 -8.77 -17.04 8.45
N PRO A 77 -8.67 -17.87 9.52
CA PRO A 77 -9.57 -17.74 10.68
C PRO A 77 -9.48 -16.38 11.39
N HIS A 78 -8.39 -15.64 11.17
CA HIS A 78 -8.13 -14.31 11.71
C HIS A 78 -8.35 -13.20 10.66
N GLY A 79 -9.01 -13.51 9.54
CA GLY A 79 -9.42 -12.55 8.52
C GLY A 79 -8.34 -12.19 7.49
N TYR A 80 -7.22 -12.90 7.44
CA TYR A 80 -6.26 -12.78 6.34
C TYR A 80 -6.79 -13.56 5.14
N ASP A 81 -7.50 -12.87 4.25
CA ASP A 81 -8.25 -13.49 3.17
C ASP A 81 -7.62 -13.31 1.78
N TYR A 82 -6.54 -12.54 1.62
CA TYR A 82 -5.82 -12.42 0.34
C TYR A 82 -4.49 -13.19 0.32
N ALA A 83 -4.20 -13.88 -0.78
CA ALA A 83 -2.87 -14.37 -1.13
C ALA A 83 -2.43 -13.73 -2.46
N VAL A 84 -1.42 -12.86 -2.42
CA VAL A 84 -1.01 -12.01 -3.55
C VAL A 84 0.29 -12.53 -4.16
N LEU A 85 0.23 -12.89 -5.46
CA LEU A 85 1.39 -13.29 -6.25
C LEU A 85 2.15 -12.06 -6.75
N ASP A 86 3.31 -11.84 -6.15
CA ASP A 86 4.24 -10.74 -6.38
C ASP A 86 5.64 -11.34 -6.64
N TYR A 87 6.58 -10.72 -7.35
CA TYR A 87 6.46 -9.89 -8.54
C TYR A 87 6.95 -10.75 -9.72
N MET A 88 6.82 -10.26 -10.97
CA MET A 88 7.50 -10.87 -12.12
C MET A 88 7.05 -12.27 -12.53
N TRP A 89 5.80 -12.67 -12.26
CA TRP A 89 5.28 -14.00 -12.62
C TRP A 89 5.39 -14.34 -14.13
N PHE A 90 5.53 -13.34 -15.00
CA PHE A 90 5.75 -13.49 -16.45
C PHE A 90 7.23 -13.64 -16.86
N HIS A 91 8.17 -13.42 -15.94
CA HIS A 91 9.60 -13.51 -16.20
C HIS A 91 10.11 -14.94 -15.93
N PRO A 92 10.70 -15.62 -16.92
CA PRO A 92 11.10 -17.03 -16.77
C PRO A 92 12.36 -17.23 -15.93
N GLY A 93 13.07 -16.16 -15.62
CA GLY A 93 14.36 -16.19 -14.94
C GLY A 93 15.52 -16.13 -15.92
N PRO A 94 16.77 -16.07 -15.45
CA PRO A 94 17.93 -16.04 -16.31
C PRO A 94 18.06 -17.36 -17.09
N ALA A 95 18.81 -17.32 -18.20
CA ALA A 95 18.98 -18.48 -19.06
C ALA A 95 19.49 -19.69 -18.27
N GLY A 96 18.79 -20.81 -18.46
CA GLY A 96 19.08 -22.05 -17.78
C GLY A 96 18.87 -21.99 -16.27
N TRP A 97 18.06 -21.09 -15.71
CA TRP A 97 17.64 -21.12 -14.30
C TRP A 97 16.67 -22.28 -14.04
N ASP A 98 16.82 -22.92 -12.87
CA ASP A 98 15.92 -23.99 -12.42
C ASP A 98 15.12 -23.48 -11.22
N PRO A 99 13.81 -23.22 -11.38
CA PRO A 99 12.98 -22.68 -10.32
C PRO A 99 12.87 -23.58 -9.08
N ASP A 100 13.03 -24.90 -9.23
CA ASP A 100 12.88 -25.85 -8.14
C ASP A 100 14.21 -26.14 -7.42
N ASN A 101 15.34 -26.02 -8.11
CA ASN A 101 16.66 -26.36 -7.54
C ASN A 101 17.63 -25.18 -7.38
N ARG A 102 17.36 -24.02 -8.00
CA ARG A 102 18.23 -22.82 -7.91
C ARG A 102 17.46 -21.64 -7.35
N TRP A 103 17.17 -21.74 -6.06
CA TRP A 103 16.42 -20.78 -5.27
C TRP A 103 17.17 -19.46 -4.98
N HIS A 104 17.44 -18.66 -6.02
CA HIS A 104 18.13 -17.37 -5.90
C HIS A 104 17.40 -16.35 -6.77
N THR A 105 17.17 -15.16 -6.24
CA THR A 105 16.64 -14.03 -6.99
C THR A 105 17.72 -13.46 -7.92
N TRP A 106 17.26 -12.93 -9.03
CA TRP A 106 18.01 -12.14 -9.99
C TRP A 106 17.37 -10.76 -10.12
N GLN A 107 18.13 -9.78 -10.62
CA GLN A 107 17.52 -8.53 -11.09
C GLN A 107 16.63 -8.86 -12.29
N PRO A 108 15.31 -8.64 -12.22
CA PRO A 108 14.42 -8.97 -13.32
C PRO A 108 14.46 -7.83 -14.35
N LYS A 109 15.61 -7.69 -14.99
CA LYS A 109 15.89 -6.73 -16.07
C LYS A 109 16.07 -7.50 -17.37
N GLN A 110 15.72 -6.85 -18.47
CA GLN A 110 16.12 -7.32 -19.79
C GLN A 110 17.39 -6.62 -20.24
N GLN A 111 18.28 -7.35 -20.89
CA GLN A 111 19.46 -6.82 -21.56
C GLN A 111 19.37 -7.07 -23.04
N ARG A 112 19.86 -6.12 -23.84
CA ARG A 112 19.91 -6.31 -25.29
C ARG A 112 21.02 -7.27 -25.65
N ASP A 113 20.65 -8.36 -26.30
CA ASP A 113 21.59 -9.30 -26.88
C ASP A 113 22.27 -8.67 -28.10
N SER A 114 23.59 -8.65 -28.12
CA SER A 114 24.36 -7.98 -29.17
C SER A 114 24.32 -8.70 -30.52
N ALA A 115 24.04 -10.01 -30.52
CA ALA A 115 24.01 -10.82 -31.73
C ALA A 115 22.65 -10.75 -32.44
N THR A 116 21.56 -10.81 -31.69
CA THR A 116 20.19 -10.85 -32.20
C THR A 116 19.47 -9.50 -32.12
N GLY A 117 19.95 -8.58 -31.29
CA GLY A 117 19.29 -7.32 -30.98
C GLY A 117 18.07 -7.47 -30.07
N LEU A 118 17.70 -8.70 -29.66
CA LEU A 118 16.53 -8.96 -28.83
C LEU A 118 16.79 -8.67 -27.35
N LEU A 119 15.74 -8.32 -26.61
CA LEU A 119 15.78 -8.19 -25.15
C LEU A 119 15.75 -9.57 -24.47
N LEU A 120 16.72 -9.89 -23.62
CA LEU A 120 16.84 -11.16 -22.92
C LEU A 120 16.85 -11.00 -21.39
N PRO A 121 16.26 -11.95 -20.62
CA PRO A 121 15.45 -13.05 -21.13
C PRO A 121 14.15 -12.52 -21.74
N GLN A 122 13.62 -13.23 -22.73
CA GLN A 122 12.30 -12.91 -23.26
C GLN A 122 11.27 -13.15 -22.15
N LEU A 123 10.46 -12.13 -21.86
CA LEU A 123 9.27 -12.27 -21.02
C LEU A 123 8.27 -13.18 -21.72
N THR A 124 7.48 -13.87 -20.92
CA THR A 124 6.38 -14.69 -21.45
C THR A 124 5.23 -13.77 -21.82
N VAL A 125 5.00 -13.58 -23.12
CA VAL A 125 3.91 -12.75 -23.66
C VAL A 125 3.20 -13.52 -24.77
N ASP A 126 1.92 -13.22 -25.00
CA ASP A 126 1.19 -13.76 -26.14
C ASP A 126 1.50 -13.02 -27.45
N ALA A 127 0.90 -13.46 -28.56
CA ALA A 127 1.06 -12.85 -29.89
C ALA A 127 0.55 -11.40 -29.99
N HIS A 128 -0.11 -10.89 -28.94
CA HIS A 128 -0.68 -9.56 -28.82
C HIS A 128 -0.02 -8.76 -27.68
N GLY A 129 1.16 -9.17 -27.20
CA GLY A 129 1.91 -8.46 -26.16
C GLY A 129 1.23 -8.43 -24.79
N ILE A 130 0.33 -9.37 -24.50
CA ILE A 130 -0.26 -9.57 -23.17
C ILE A 130 0.68 -10.46 -22.34
N PRO A 131 1.12 -10.03 -21.14
CA PRO A 131 1.92 -10.87 -20.26
C PRO A 131 1.21 -12.16 -19.85
N LEU A 132 1.91 -13.29 -19.94
CA LEU A 132 1.44 -14.61 -19.54
C LEU A 132 2.38 -15.20 -18.47
N PRO A 133 1.93 -16.17 -17.65
CA PRO A 133 2.79 -16.78 -16.64
C PRO A 133 3.93 -17.57 -17.25
N ALA A 134 5.13 -17.42 -16.69
CA ALA A 134 6.28 -18.19 -17.09
C ALA A 134 6.05 -19.68 -16.75
N LEU A 135 5.88 -20.51 -17.78
CA LEU A 135 5.46 -21.91 -17.62
C LEU A 135 6.44 -22.78 -16.85
N ASN A 136 7.73 -22.42 -16.82
CA ASN A 136 8.71 -23.12 -16.00
C ASN A 136 8.46 -22.93 -14.49
N ARG A 137 7.81 -21.83 -14.08
CA ARG A 137 7.44 -21.53 -12.69
C ARG A 137 5.99 -21.86 -12.37
N PHE A 138 5.12 -21.72 -13.37
CA PHE A 138 3.67 -21.91 -13.25
C PHE A 138 3.18 -22.92 -14.30
N PRO A 139 3.52 -24.22 -14.14
CA PRO A 139 3.19 -25.24 -15.13
C PRO A 139 1.67 -25.42 -15.33
N SER A 140 0.84 -25.12 -14.32
CA SER A 140 -0.62 -25.19 -14.48
C SER A 140 -1.17 -24.14 -15.45
N ALA A 141 -0.38 -23.12 -15.81
CA ALA A 141 -0.77 -22.09 -16.78
C ALA A 141 -0.66 -22.54 -18.25
N ALA A 142 -0.18 -23.76 -18.50
CA ALA A 142 -0.08 -24.34 -19.84
C ALA A 142 -1.46 -24.44 -20.52
N HIS A 143 -1.46 -24.70 -21.83
CA HIS A 143 -2.69 -24.86 -22.62
C HIS A 143 -3.63 -23.65 -22.63
N GLY A 144 -3.10 -22.45 -22.38
CA GLY A 144 -3.84 -21.19 -22.49
C GLY A 144 -4.77 -20.86 -21.32
N VAL A 145 -4.68 -21.59 -20.20
CA VAL A 145 -5.53 -21.33 -19.03
C VAL A 145 -4.98 -20.24 -18.11
N GLY A 146 -3.70 -19.86 -18.26
CA GLY A 146 -3.05 -18.82 -17.46
C GLY A 146 -3.11 -19.10 -15.95
N LEU A 147 -3.30 -18.08 -15.11
CA LEU A 147 -3.32 -18.27 -13.65
C LEU A 147 -4.63 -18.82 -13.09
N LYS A 148 -5.62 -19.16 -13.93
CA LYS A 148 -6.94 -19.61 -13.47
C LYS A 148 -6.85 -20.80 -12.52
N ALA A 149 -6.02 -21.80 -12.84
CA ALA A 149 -5.88 -22.99 -11.99
C ALA A 149 -5.31 -22.64 -10.59
N LEU A 150 -4.42 -21.67 -10.50
CA LEU A 150 -3.84 -21.21 -9.24
C LEU A 150 -4.84 -20.36 -8.43
N ALA A 151 -5.62 -19.51 -9.11
CA ALA A 151 -6.72 -18.77 -8.50
C ALA A 151 -7.81 -19.71 -7.98
N ASP A 152 -8.27 -20.67 -8.80
CA ASP A 152 -9.25 -21.70 -8.41
C ASP A 152 -8.76 -22.50 -7.19
N TYR A 153 -7.46 -22.84 -7.14
CA TYR A 153 -6.86 -23.50 -5.98
C TYR A 153 -6.94 -22.62 -4.72
N THR A 154 -6.64 -21.33 -4.85
CA THR A 154 -6.71 -20.35 -3.75
C THR A 154 -8.15 -20.18 -3.26
N HIS A 155 -9.11 -20.04 -4.18
CA HIS A 155 -10.54 -19.95 -3.87
C HIS A 155 -11.07 -21.22 -3.19
N ALA A 156 -10.64 -22.40 -3.63
CA ALA A 156 -11.01 -23.68 -3.01
C ALA A 156 -10.53 -23.79 -1.56
N LYS A 157 -9.54 -23.00 -1.15
CA LYS A 157 -9.03 -22.90 0.22
C LYS A 157 -9.74 -21.82 1.05
N GLY A 158 -10.72 -21.13 0.46
CA GLY A 158 -11.45 -20.03 1.10
C GLY A 158 -10.72 -18.68 1.08
N LEU A 159 -9.58 -18.60 0.39
CA LEU A 159 -8.80 -17.38 0.19
C LEU A 159 -9.15 -16.71 -1.14
N LYS A 160 -8.81 -15.44 -1.27
CA LYS A 160 -8.88 -14.63 -2.48
C LYS A 160 -7.51 -14.55 -3.15
N PHE A 161 -7.49 -14.59 -4.47
CA PHE A 161 -6.25 -14.57 -5.25
C PHE A 161 -5.92 -13.15 -5.70
N GLY A 162 -4.71 -12.69 -5.38
CA GLY A 162 -4.18 -11.40 -5.79
C GLY A 162 -3.02 -11.52 -6.76
N LEU A 163 -2.81 -10.48 -7.58
CA LEU A 163 -1.77 -10.44 -8.60
C LEU A 163 -1.10 -9.07 -8.64
N HIS A 164 0.23 -9.07 -8.65
CA HIS A 164 1.04 -7.89 -8.97
C HIS A 164 1.07 -7.67 -10.48
N ILE A 165 1.00 -6.41 -10.92
CA ILE A 165 1.21 -6.02 -12.32
C ILE A 165 2.13 -4.80 -12.43
N MET A 166 2.80 -4.70 -13.58
CA MET A 166 3.49 -3.48 -13.96
C MET A 166 2.59 -2.55 -14.75
N ARG A 167 2.76 -1.24 -14.53
CA ARG A 167 2.24 -0.21 -15.43
C ARG A 167 2.74 -0.42 -16.86
N GLY A 168 1.87 -0.16 -17.82
CA GLY A 168 2.22 -0.07 -19.22
C GLY A 168 2.15 -1.38 -19.99
N ILE A 169 2.98 -1.47 -21.02
CA ILE A 169 3.07 -2.58 -21.98
C ILE A 169 4.49 -3.16 -22.01
N PRO A 170 4.68 -4.48 -22.20
CA PRO A 170 6.02 -5.06 -22.30
C PRO A 170 6.86 -4.41 -23.39
N THR A 171 8.04 -3.90 -23.06
CA THR A 171 8.92 -3.20 -24.01
C THR A 171 9.28 -4.09 -25.20
N GLN A 172 9.50 -5.39 -24.98
CA GLN A 172 9.73 -6.34 -26.07
C GLN A 172 8.57 -6.42 -27.08
N ALA A 173 7.32 -6.21 -26.63
CA ALA A 173 6.15 -6.24 -27.50
C ALA A 173 6.05 -4.95 -28.34
N VAL A 174 6.53 -3.82 -27.79
CA VAL A 174 6.70 -2.55 -28.51
C VAL A 174 7.80 -2.67 -29.58
N GLU A 175 8.95 -3.25 -29.23
CA GLU A 175 10.05 -3.46 -30.18
C GLU A 175 9.67 -4.40 -31.32
N ALA A 176 8.95 -5.48 -31.02
CA ALA A 176 8.40 -6.39 -32.02
C ALA A 176 7.17 -5.81 -32.77
N ASN A 177 6.67 -4.65 -32.35
CA ASN A 177 5.50 -3.97 -32.87
C ASN A 177 4.28 -4.90 -33.04
N LEU A 178 4.01 -5.70 -32.01
CA LEU A 178 2.93 -6.70 -32.03
C LEU A 178 1.55 -6.04 -32.24
N PRO A 179 0.58 -6.75 -32.84
CA PRO A 179 -0.77 -6.21 -33.04
C PRO A 179 -1.54 -6.13 -31.72
N VAL A 180 -2.21 -5.00 -31.48
CA VAL A 180 -3.18 -4.87 -30.37
C VAL A 180 -4.44 -5.64 -30.76
N ARG A 181 -4.78 -6.67 -29.97
CA ARG A 181 -5.83 -7.66 -30.30
C ARG A 181 -7.14 -6.98 -30.70
N GLY A 182 -7.75 -7.41 -31.81
CA GLY A 182 -9.06 -6.92 -32.24
C GLY A 182 -9.10 -5.46 -32.69
N THR A 183 -7.95 -4.83 -32.94
CA THR A 183 -7.86 -3.44 -33.44
C THR A 183 -6.94 -3.36 -34.67
N PRO A 184 -6.99 -2.28 -35.45
CA PRO A 184 -6.00 -2.03 -36.50
C PRO A 184 -4.66 -1.51 -35.95
N TYR A 185 -4.55 -1.28 -34.64
CA TYR A 185 -3.40 -0.66 -33.98
C TYR A 185 -2.31 -1.68 -33.64
N ARG A 186 -1.11 -1.18 -33.42
CA ARG A 186 0.06 -1.93 -32.97
C ARG A 186 0.64 -1.34 -31.70
N MET A 187 1.51 -2.10 -31.04
CA MET A 187 2.10 -1.69 -29.76
C MET A 187 2.85 -0.36 -29.84
N GLN A 188 3.47 -0.02 -30.97
CA GLN A 188 4.12 1.29 -31.13
C GLN A 188 3.12 2.46 -31.19
N ASP A 189 1.88 2.23 -31.63
CA ASP A 189 0.85 3.29 -31.69
C ASP A 189 0.36 3.67 -30.28
N ILE A 190 0.39 2.70 -29.36
CA ILE A 190 -0.14 2.85 -27.98
C ILE A 190 0.96 2.98 -26.93
N ALA A 191 2.24 2.94 -27.31
CA ALA A 191 3.36 3.16 -26.40
C ALA A 191 3.60 4.67 -26.19
N GLU A 192 4.07 5.05 -25.01
CA GLU A 192 4.67 6.36 -24.73
C GLU A 192 6.20 6.20 -24.65
N PRO A 193 6.95 6.45 -25.74
CA PRO A 193 8.38 6.20 -25.76
C PRO A 193 9.14 7.03 -24.72
N GLY A 194 10.02 6.39 -23.96
CA GLY A 194 10.82 7.04 -22.91
C GLY A 194 10.12 7.16 -21.56
N ASP A 195 8.81 6.93 -21.49
CA ASP A 195 8.10 6.69 -20.23
C ASP A 195 8.32 5.23 -19.81
N THR A 196 9.33 4.99 -18.98
CA THR A 196 9.71 3.65 -18.53
C THR A 196 10.01 3.65 -17.03
N SER A 197 9.77 2.52 -16.37
CA SER A 197 10.07 2.41 -14.94
C SER A 197 11.58 2.46 -14.70
N SER A 198 12.00 3.42 -13.87
CA SER A 198 13.43 3.69 -13.62
C SER A 198 14.13 2.57 -12.84
N PHE A 199 13.39 1.84 -12.00
CA PHE A 199 13.93 0.81 -11.12
C PHE A 199 13.98 -0.59 -11.74
N GLN A 200 13.20 -0.84 -12.80
CA GLN A 200 13.13 -2.17 -13.44
C GLN A 200 13.87 -2.23 -14.77
N GLY A 201 14.61 -1.18 -15.12
CA GLY A 201 15.43 -1.14 -16.34
C GLY A 201 14.60 -1.17 -17.62
N GLY A 202 13.39 -0.60 -17.61
CA GLY A 202 12.57 -0.41 -18.81
C GLY A 202 12.02 -1.68 -19.45
N ILE A 203 11.73 -2.71 -18.65
CA ILE A 203 11.01 -3.92 -19.09
C ILE A 203 9.58 -3.66 -19.59
N PHE A 204 8.97 -2.58 -19.12
CA PHE A 204 7.65 -2.09 -19.50
C PHE A 204 7.79 -0.62 -19.87
N THR A 205 7.05 -0.24 -20.91
CA THR A 205 6.90 1.12 -21.42
C THR A 205 5.49 1.61 -21.08
N GLY A 206 5.36 2.85 -20.64
CA GLY A 206 4.07 3.51 -20.42
C GLY A 206 3.20 3.51 -21.67
N VAL A 207 1.90 3.71 -21.50
CA VAL A 207 0.98 3.84 -22.63
C VAL A 207 0.76 5.29 -23.04
N ASN A 208 0.61 5.51 -24.35
CA ASN A 208 0.09 6.76 -24.87
C ASN A 208 -1.41 6.86 -24.53
N VAL A 209 -1.68 7.53 -23.42
CA VAL A 209 -3.01 7.72 -22.82
C VAL A 209 -3.99 8.51 -23.69
N ASP A 210 -3.53 9.16 -24.78
CA ASP A 210 -4.36 9.86 -25.76
C ASP A 210 -4.77 8.96 -26.94
N HIS A 211 -4.13 7.81 -27.11
CA HIS A 211 -4.44 6.89 -28.19
C HIS A 211 -5.62 5.95 -27.82
N PRO A 212 -6.65 5.80 -28.66
CA PRO A 212 -7.83 4.97 -28.33
C PRO A 212 -7.50 3.50 -28.07
N GLY A 213 -6.45 2.97 -28.71
CA GLY A 213 -5.96 1.62 -28.49
C GLY A 213 -5.44 1.36 -27.07
N ALA A 214 -5.03 2.39 -26.32
CA ALA A 214 -4.45 2.22 -24.99
C ALA A 214 -5.51 1.77 -23.96
N GLN A 215 -6.74 2.32 -24.03
CA GLN A 215 -7.82 1.85 -23.16
C GLN A 215 -8.23 0.42 -23.51
N ILE A 216 -8.27 0.08 -24.81
CA ILE A 216 -8.60 -1.27 -25.29
C ILE A 216 -7.57 -2.29 -24.76
N TYR A 217 -6.28 -1.95 -24.77
CA TYR A 217 -5.24 -2.82 -24.21
C TYR A 217 -5.47 -3.11 -22.73
N TYR A 218 -5.70 -2.08 -21.90
CA TYR A 218 -5.97 -2.30 -20.48
C TYR A 218 -7.27 -3.09 -20.27
N GLU A 219 -8.33 -2.83 -21.02
CA GLU A 219 -9.58 -3.61 -20.92
C GLU A 219 -9.34 -5.10 -21.21
N GLN A 220 -8.49 -5.44 -22.18
CA GLN A 220 -8.13 -6.83 -22.49
C GLN A 220 -7.30 -7.46 -21.37
N LEU A 221 -6.34 -6.72 -20.82
CA LEU A 221 -5.50 -7.17 -19.73
C LEU A 221 -6.34 -7.49 -18.48
N PHE A 222 -7.22 -6.57 -18.08
CA PHE A 222 -8.08 -6.77 -16.92
C PHE A 222 -9.19 -7.80 -17.16
N GLN A 223 -9.71 -7.94 -18.39
CA GLN A 223 -10.62 -9.03 -18.70
C GLN A 223 -9.95 -10.39 -18.52
N MET A 224 -8.69 -10.55 -18.97
CA MET A 224 -7.92 -11.77 -18.73
C MET A 224 -7.76 -12.06 -17.23
N PHE A 225 -7.47 -11.04 -16.42
CA PHE A 225 -7.39 -11.21 -14.96
C PHE A 225 -8.74 -11.62 -14.35
N ALA A 226 -9.85 -11.07 -14.85
CA ALA A 226 -11.18 -11.47 -14.44
C ALA A 226 -11.51 -12.92 -14.83
N ASP A 227 -11.13 -13.34 -16.04
CA ASP A 227 -11.31 -14.71 -16.54
C ASP A 227 -10.48 -15.73 -15.72
N TRP A 228 -9.31 -15.32 -15.23
CA TRP A 228 -8.52 -16.11 -14.27
C TRP A 228 -9.11 -16.14 -12.87
N GLY A 229 -10.04 -15.24 -12.54
CA GLY A 229 -10.61 -15.16 -11.19
C GLY A 229 -9.77 -14.35 -10.20
N VAL A 230 -8.98 -13.37 -10.66
CA VAL A 230 -8.24 -12.47 -9.77
C VAL A 230 -9.21 -11.61 -8.95
N ASP A 231 -8.94 -11.42 -7.66
CA ASP A 231 -9.75 -10.63 -6.71
C ASP A 231 -9.06 -9.36 -6.25
N PHE A 232 -7.74 -9.26 -6.46
CA PHE A 232 -6.91 -8.18 -5.98
C PHE A 232 -5.79 -7.89 -6.98
N ILE A 233 -5.60 -6.62 -7.34
CA ILE A 233 -4.54 -6.17 -8.25
C ILE A 233 -3.65 -5.17 -7.51
N LYS A 234 -2.35 -5.43 -7.45
CA LYS A 234 -1.32 -4.46 -7.05
C LYS A 234 -0.62 -3.95 -8.31
N ALA A 235 -0.94 -2.74 -8.75
CA ALA A 235 -0.28 -2.09 -9.88
C ALA A 235 0.89 -1.23 -9.41
N ASP A 236 2.07 -1.51 -9.95
CA ASP A 236 3.33 -0.88 -9.58
C ASP A 236 3.82 0.14 -10.62
N ASP A 237 4.80 0.98 -10.26
CA ASP A 237 5.26 2.14 -11.06
C ASP A 237 4.16 3.20 -11.30
N MET A 238 3.25 3.40 -10.34
CA MET A 238 2.08 4.28 -10.50
C MET A 238 2.22 5.65 -9.82
N LEU A 239 2.95 5.74 -8.71
CA LEU A 239 2.87 6.90 -7.80
C LEU A 239 4.12 7.78 -7.77
N ARG A 240 5.31 7.18 -7.95
CA ARG A 240 6.63 7.83 -7.90
C ARG A 240 7.58 7.13 -8.90
N PRO A 241 8.56 7.82 -9.51
CA PRO A 241 8.88 9.26 -9.43
C PRO A 241 7.83 10.16 -10.08
N ALA A 242 7.12 9.65 -11.09
CA ALA A 242 6.00 10.33 -11.71
C ALA A 242 4.68 9.76 -11.18
N TYR A 243 3.67 10.62 -11.10
CA TYR A 243 2.31 10.24 -10.72
C TYR A 243 1.49 9.98 -12.00
N HIS A 244 1.18 8.71 -12.27
CA HIS A 244 0.55 8.27 -13.52
C HIS A 244 -0.99 8.35 -13.47
N GLU A 245 -1.50 9.56 -13.19
CA GLU A 245 -2.94 9.83 -12.94
C GLU A 245 -3.88 9.23 -14.01
N ARG A 246 -3.54 9.42 -15.28
CA ARG A 246 -4.37 8.98 -16.42
C ARG A 246 -4.40 7.47 -16.56
N GLU A 247 -3.27 6.78 -16.36
CA GLU A 247 -3.23 5.32 -16.41
C GLU A 247 -3.95 4.68 -15.22
N ILE A 248 -3.83 5.25 -14.01
CA ILE A 248 -4.65 4.83 -12.85
C ILE A 248 -6.14 4.86 -13.21
N SER A 249 -6.60 5.97 -13.80
CA SER A 249 -7.99 6.12 -14.25
C SER A 249 -8.38 5.14 -15.37
N MET A 250 -7.47 4.81 -16.28
CA MET A 250 -7.71 3.81 -17.33
C MET A 250 -7.83 2.39 -16.78
N MET A 251 -6.94 2.02 -15.86
CA MET A 251 -6.98 0.73 -15.16
C MET A 251 -8.27 0.60 -14.33
N ARG A 252 -8.68 1.67 -13.62
CA ARG A 252 -9.97 1.71 -12.89
C ARG A 252 -11.14 1.37 -13.80
N ARG A 253 -11.27 2.06 -14.93
CA ARG A 253 -12.32 1.80 -15.91
C ARG A 253 -12.25 0.39 -16.50
N ALA A 254 -11.04 -0.11 -16.75
CA ALA A 254 -10.84 -1.47 -17.24
C ALA A 254 -11.33 -2.51 -16.22
N ILE A 255 -11.01 -2.35 -14.93
CA ILE A 255 -11.53 -3.20 -13.85
C ILE A 255 -13.06 -3.14 -13.82
N ASP A 256 -13.65 -1.93 -13.83
CA ASP A 256 -15.11 -1.77 -13.77
C ASP A 256 -15.82 -2.46 -14.94
N LYS A 257 -15.22 -2.42 -16.14
CA LYS A 257 -15.77 -3.04 -17.36
C LYS A 257 -15.83 -4.57 -17.28
N THR A 258 -14.94 -5.21 -16.52
CA THR A 258 -14.94 -6.68 -16.39
C THR A 258 -16.18 -7.23 -15.69
N GLY A 259 -16.85 -6.40 -14.87
CA GLY A 259 -17.94 -6.84 -13.99
C GLY A 259 -17.49 -7.68 -12.78
N ARG A 260 -16.19 -7.99 -12.65
CA ARG A 260 -15.63 -8.69 -11.48
C ARG A 260 -15.10 -7.67 -10.46
N ALA A 261 -15.43 -7.88 -9.20
CA ALA A 261 -14.84 -7.12 -8.11
C ALA A 261 -13.34 -7.47 -7.99
N MET A 262 -12.47 -6.50 -8.28
CA MET A 262 -11.03 -6.59 -8.06
C MET A 262 -10.58 -5.41 -7.22
N VAL A 263 -10.15 -5.67 -5.98
CA VAL A 263 -9.58 -4.65 -5.10
C VAL A 263 -8.34 -4.07 -5.76
N PHE A 264 -8.27 -2.74 -5.88
CA PHE A 264 -7.21 -2.07 -6.62
C PHE A 264 -6.22 -1.36 -5.70
N SER A 265 -4.98 -1.85 -5.68
CA SER A 265 -3.84 -1.38 -4.90
C SER A 265 -2.81 -0.69 -5.81
N LEU A 266 -2.28 0.45 -5.39
CA LEU A 266 -1.30 1.24 -6.14
C LEU A 266 0.06 1.30 -5.44
N SER A 267 1.12 1.07 -6.22
CA SER A 267 2.53 0.99 -5.83
C SER A 267 3.41 1.68 -6.88
N TYR A 268 4.66 2.06 -6.63
CA TYR A 268 5.31 2.21 -5.32
C TYR A 268 5.31 3.70 -4.94
N GLY A 269 5.25 3.99 -3.64
CA GLY A 269 5.23 5.36 -3.12
C GLY A 269 6.64 5.99 -2.96
N GLU A 270 6.80 7.13 -2.31
CA GLU A 270 5.80 7.91 -1.56
C GLU A 270 4.93 8.80 -2.47
N VAL A 271 3.64 8.92 -2.16
CA VAL A 271 2.71 9.81 -2.86
C VAL A 271 2.32 11.01 -1.99
N SER A 272 2.15 12.18 -2.61
CA SER A 272 1.74 13.41 -1.91
C SER A 272 0.23 13.40 -1.58
N PRO A 273 -0.18 13.83 -0.36
CA PRO A 273 -1.60 14.02 0.00
C PRO A 273 -2.38 14.93 -0.95
N SER A 274 -1.70 15.79 -1.73
CA SER A 274 -2.33 16.58 -2.80
C SER A 274 -3.06 15.73 -3.85
N ARG A 275 -2.73 14.43 -3.97
CA ARG A 275 -3.37 13.48 -4.89
C ARG A 275 -4.52 12.69 -4.27
N ALA A 276 -4.83 12.91 -2.98
CA ALA A 276 -5.80 12.11 -2.24
C ALA A 276 -7.18 12.04 -2.91
N ALA A 277 -7.69 13.17 -3.46
CA ALA A 277 -8.99 13.19 -4.13
C ALA A 277 -9.05 12.21 -5.32
N HIS A 278 -7.98 12.12 -6.12
CA HIS A 278 -7.90 11.19 -7.25
C HIS A 278 -7.72 9.74 -6.79
N LEU A 279 -6.92 9.52 -5.74
CA LEU A 279 -6.66 8.17 -5.20
C LEU A 279 -7.92 7.58 -4.55
N VAL A 280 -8.59 8.33 -3.67
CA VAL A 280 -9.91 8.00 -3.13
C VAL A 280 -10.93 7.77 -4.25
N ALA A 281 -10.73 8.41 -5.41
CA ALA A 281 -11.58 8.24 -6.59
C ALA A 281 -11.42 6.94 -7.35
N ASN A 282 -10.24 6.32 -7.31
CA ASN A 282 -9.88 5.27 -8.25
C ASN A 282 -9.34 4.01 -7.59
N ALA A 283 -8.81 4.05 -6.36
CA ALA A 283 -8.15 2.91 -5.74
C ALA A 283 -8.76 2.55 -4.38
N ASN A 284 -8.70 1.26 -4.06
CA ASN A 284 -9.03 0.77 -2.72
C ASN A 284 -7.86 0.97 -1.75
N MET A 285 -6.62 0.99 -2.24
CA MET A 285 -5.46 1.30 -1.41
C MET A 285 -4.30 1.87 -2.24
N TRP A 286 -3.43 2.66 -1.60
CA TRP A 286 -2.27 3.27 -2.24
C TRP A 286 -1.12 3.43 -1.25
N ARG A 287 0.08 3.08 -1.70
CA ARG A 287 1.31 3.18 -0.92
C ARG A 287 1.61 4.63 -0.52
N VAL A 288 1.69 4.89 0.78
CA VAL A 288 2.12 6.18 1.34
C VAL A 288 3.63 6.25 1.51
N SER A 289 4.29 5.10 1.66
CA SER A 289 5.74 4.93 1.79
C SER A 289 6.40 4.49 0.48
N ALA A 290 7.72 4.68 0.37
CA ALA A 290 8.57 3.85 -0.50
C ALA A 290 8.57 2.40 -0.01
N ASP A 291 9.36 1.51 -0.60
CA ASP A 291 9.39 0.10 -0.17
C ASP A 291 9.80 0.04 1.31
N PHE A 292 8.91 -0.51 2.13
CA PHE A 292 9.08 -0.64 3.56
C PHE A 292 9.84 -1.92 3.89
N TRP A 293 10.90 -1.79 4.67
CA TRP A 293 11.68 -2.93 5.14
C TRP A 293 11.83 -2.91 6.66
N ASP A 294 12.42 -3.97 7.19
CA ASP A 294 12.68 -4.23 8.60
C ASP A 294 13.78 -3.34 9.20
N ARG A 295 13.64 -2.02 9.02
CA ARG A 295 14.58 -1.00 9.50
C ARG A 295 13.81 0.00 10.35
N TRP A 296 14.35 0.33 11.53
CA TRP A 296 13.74 1.33 12.41
C TRP A 296 13.48 2.68 11.72
N ALA A 297 14.39 3.12 10.84
CA ALA A 297 14.22 4.36 10.09
C ALA A 297 12.97 4.36 9.19
N ASP A 298 12.66 3.23 8.55
CA ASP A 298 11.47 3.08 7.71
C ASP A 298 10.21 3.10 8.59
N LEU A 299 10.24 2.40 9.74
CA LEU A 299 9.14 2.38 10.72
C LEU A 299 8.87 3.77 11.30
N ARG A 300 9.94 4.49 11.69
CA ARG A 300 9.85 5.88 12.17
C ARG A 300 9.25 6.80 11.12
N ARG A 301 9.66 6.68 9.85
CA ARG A 301 9.13 7.49 8.74
C ARG A 301 7.62 7.30 8.56
N ASN A 302 7.11 6.09 8.76
CA ASN A 302 5.69 5.77 8.58
C ASN A 302 4.77 6.46 9.60
N PHE A 303 5.26 6.89 10.78
CA PHE A 303 4.45 7.69 11.71
C PHE A 303 3.97 8.99 11.06
N ASP A 304 4.87 9.73 10.40
CA ASP A 304 4.54 11.02 9.78
C ASP A 304 3.70 10.83 8.50
N LEU A 305 3.98 9.76 7.75
CA LEU A 305 3.21 9.43 6.55
C LEU A 305 1.76 9.08 6.89
N LEU A 306 1.56 8.20 7.87
CA LEU A 306 0.23 7.79 8.30
C LEU A 306 -0.53 8.95 8.96
N ASP A 307 0.14 9.81 9.72
CA ASP A 307 -0.47 11.03 10.27
C ASP A 307 -1.03 11.92 9.14
N ALA A 308 -0.19 12.22 8.15
CA ALA A 308 -0.57 13.05 7.00
C ALA A 308 -1.70 12.43 6.14
N TRP A 309 -1.81 11.10 6.11
CA TRP A 309 -2.78 10.39 5.27
C TRP A 309 -4.05 9.95 5.99
N SER A 310 -4.05 9.87 7.32
CA SER A 310 -5.19 9.45 8.14
C SER A 310 -6.49 10.24 7.88
N PRO A 311 -6.48 11.55 7.57
CA PRO A 311 -7.70 12.29 7.26
C PRO A 311 -8.37 11.88 5.93
N PHE A 312 -7.66 11.16 5.06
CA PHE A 312 -8.13 10.74 3.74
C PHE A 312 -8.62 9.29 3.70
N ILE A 313 -8.68 8.61 4.84
CA ILE A 313 -9.35 7.31 4.94
C ILE A 313 -10.82 7.51 4.58
N GLY A 314 -11.26 6.74 3.60
CA GLY A 314 -12.62 6.77 3.08
C GLY A 314 -13.25 5.39 3.12
N ARG A 315 -14.53 5.32 2.74
CA ARG A 315 -15.25 4.04 2.68
C ARG A 315 -14.60 3.15 1.62
N GLY A 316 -13.89 2.12 2.08
CA GLY A 316 -13.17 1.15 1.27
C GLY A 316 -11.97 1.68 0.50
N THR A 317 -11.37 2.76 1.02
CA THR A 317 -10.16 3.38 0.48
C THR A 317 -9.15 3.61 1.62
N TRP A 318 -7.96 3.02 1.51
CA TRP A 318 -7.03 2.87 2.62
C TRP A 318 -5.62 3.36 2.24
N PRO A 319 -5.06 4.36 2.93
CA PRO A 319 -3.64 4.66 2.85
C PRO A 319 -2.84 3.43 3.32
N ASP A 320 -1.87 3.02 2.51
CA ASP A 320 -1.11 1.79 2.70
C ASP A 320 0.32 2.07 3.15
N ALA A 321 0.65 1.72 4.39
CA ALA A 321 2.00 1.83 4.95
C ALA A 321 2.96 0.74 4.44
N ASP A 322 2.52 -0.06 3.47
CA ASP A 322 3.21 -1.19 2.84
C ASP A 322 3.17 -2.47 3.68
N MET A 323 3.78 -3.52 3.12
CA MET A 323 3.83 -4.86 3.68
C MET A 323 4.49 -4.92 5.07
N ILE A 324 4.21 -6.01 5.79
CA ILE A 324 4.70 -6.28 7.14
C ILE A 324 5.89 -7.27 7.03
N PRO A 325 7.15 -6.80 7.11
CA PRO A 325 8.35 -7.62 6.98
C PRO A 325 8.72 -8.21 8.35
N ILE A 326 7.88 -9.10 8.88
CA ILE A 326 8.13 -9.83 10.14
C ILE A 326 8.20 -11.33 9.83
N GLY A 327 9.07 -12.06 10.52
CA GLY A 327 9.28 -13.48 10.35
C GLY A 327 10.43 -13.78 9.40
N LYS A 328 10.28 -14.85 8.59
CA LYS A 328 11.30 -15.29 7.63
C LYS A 328 11.19 -14.55 6.31
N LEU A 329 12.29 -13.93 5.88
CA LEU A 329 12.35 -13.02 4.74
C LEU A 329 13.57 -13.33 3.86
N MET A 330 13.60 -12.77 2.64
CA MET A 330 14.74 -12.83 1.71
C MET A 330 15.24 -14.26 1.42
N LEU A 331 14.33 -15.23 1.34
CA LEU A 331 14.66 -16.65 1.14
C LEU A 331 15.45 -16.89 -0.15
N THR A 332 15.32 -15.99 -1.11
CA THR A 332 15.94 -16.07 -2.44
C THR A 332 17.26 -15.29 -2.51
N GLY A 333 17.79 -14.78 -1.39
CA GLY A 333 19.08 -14.11 -1.35
C GLY A 333 19.14 -12.76 -2.09
N TRP A 334 18.00 -12.19 -2.48
CA TRP A 334 17.91 -10.81 -2.95
C TRP A 334 18.35 -9.86 -1.85
N GLU A 335 19.21 -8.89 -2.16
CA GLU A 335 19.49 -7.74 -1.29
C GLU A 335 18.93 -6.47 -1.94
N PHE A 336 18.08 -5.75 -1.21
CA PHE A 336 17.61 -4.44 -1.66
C PHE A 336 18.78 -3.43 -1.68
N ALA A 337 18.81 -2.55 -2.69
CA ALA A 337 19.80 -1.48 -2.78
C ALA A 337 19.61 -0.50 -1.61
N GLY A 338 20.53 -0.54 -0.64
CA GLY A 338 20.40 0.09 0.68
C GLY A 338 20.83 -0.82 1.84
N ALA A 339 21.03 -2.11 1.56
CA ALA A 339 21.65 -3.09 2.44
C ALA A 339 23.17 -2.92 2.62
N GLU A 340 23.72 -1.72 2.41
CA GLU A 340 25.17 -1.46 2.39
C GLU A 340 25.90 -1.85 3.68
N ASN A 341 25.15 -2.04 4.79
CA ASN A 341 25.67 -2.47 6.09
C ASN A 341 25.19 -3.86 6.56
N LEU A 342 24.52 -4.66 5.72
CA LEU A 342 24.17 -6.03 6.07
C LEU A 342 25.35 -6.95 5.76
N ASN A 343 25.73 -7.73 6.76
CA ASN A 343 26.96 -8.51 6.82
C ASN A 343 27.11 -9.40 5.57
N ARG A 344 28.02 -9.04 4.67
CA ARG A 344 28.29 -9.71 3.39
C ARG A 344 28.99 -11.06 3.61
N THR A 345 28.29 -12.05 4.14
CA THR A 345 28.75 -13.43 4.10
C THR A 345 28.05 -14.14 2.94
N LYS A 346 28.85 -14.44 1.91
CA LYS A 346 28.48 -15.26 0.75
C LYS A 346 27.66 -16.49 1.18
N GLY A 347 26.38 -16.53 0.79
CA GLY A 347 25.52 -17.71 0.89
C GLY A 347 24.22 -17.41 1.63
N ARG A 348 23.12 -17.24 0.85
CA ARG A 348 21.73 -17.10 1.30
C ARG A 348 21.51 -16.02 2.38
N ASN A 349 21.15 -14.81 1.94
CA ASN A 349 20.65 -13.74 2.82
C ASN A 349 19.24 -14.00 3.37
N GLU A 350 18.82 -15.27 3.43
CA GLU A 350 17.68 -15.67 4.22
C GLU A 350 17.95 -15.22 5.66
N ARG A 351 17.00 -14.49 6.23
CA ARG A 351 17.09 -14.07 7.62
C ARG A 351 15.71 -14.02 8.25
N HIS A 352 15.72 -14.02 9.57
CA HIS A 352 14.59 -13.45 10.29
C HIS A 352 14.61 -11.92 10.14
N ASP A 353 13.47 -11.25 10.28
CA ASP A 353 13.43 -9.79 10.34
C ASP A 353 14.37 -9.23 11.43
N ASN A 354 14.90 -8.04 11.15
CA ASN A 354 15.82 -7.31 12.03
C ASN A 354 15.12 -6.51 13.13
N PHE A 355 13.78 -6.52 13.21
CA PHE A 355 13.09 -5.80 14.27
C PHE A 355 13.24 -6.50 15.61
N THR A 356 13.50 -5.70 16.64
CA THR A 356 13.37 -6.12 18.04
C THR A 356 11.91 -6.48 18.35
N PRO A 357 11.63 -7.25 19.42
CA PRO A 357 10.25 -7.51 19.85
C PRO A 357 9.42 -6.23 20.08
N ALA A 358 10.05 -5.17 20.60
CA ALA A 358 9.41 -3.88 20.81
C ALA A 358 9.01 -3.23 19.47
N GLU A 359 9.89 -3.24 18.48
CA GLU A 359 9.62 -2.70 17.14
C GLU A 359 8.55 -3.49 16.39
N ARG A 360 8.53 -4.82 16.51
CA ARG A 360 7.46 -5.67 15.94
C ARG A 360 6.09 -5.30 16.51
N GLN A 361 6.00 -5.12 17.83
CA GLN A 361 4.76 -4.68 18.47
C GLN A 361 4.39 -3.25 18.03
N THR A 362 5.37 -2.35 17.93
CA THR A 362 5.18 -0.96 17.47
C THR A 362 4.67 -0.89 16.04
N LEU A 363 5.22 -1.68 15.13
CA LEU A 363 4.74 -1.81 13.75
C LEU A 363 3.28 -2.24 13.74
N MET A 364 2.96 -3.37 14.38
CA MET A 364 1.58 -3.88 14.38
C MET A 364 0.60 -2.91 15.04
N THR A 365 1.03 -2.24 16.11
CA THR A 365 0.22 -1.22 16.80
C THR A 365 -0.06 -0.03 15.88
N LEU A 366 0.96 0.49 15.18
CA LEU A 366 0.82 1.63 14.26
C LEU A 366 -0.07 1.26 13.06
N TRP A 367 0.18 0.12 12.40
CA TRP A 367 -0.63 -0.32 11.26
C TRP A 367 -2.09 -0.53 11.66
N CYS A 368 -2.33 -1.07 12.86
CA CYS A 368 -3.69 -1.30 13.34
C CYS A 368 -4.40 -0.01 13.71
N ILE A 369 -3.78 0.87 14.52
CA ILE A 369 -4.43 2.11 14.96
C ILE A 369 -4.64 3.08 13.80
N ALA A 370 -3.73 3.15 12.84
CA ALA A 370 -3.85 4.00 11.65
C ALA A 370 -4.71 3.38 10.54
N ARG A 371 -5.17 2.12 10.72
CA ARG A 371 -5.98 1.36 9.76
C ARG A 371 -5.33 1.16 8.39
N SER A 372 -4.02 0.93 8.37
CA SER A 372 -3.33 0.46 7.17
C SER A 372 -3.84 -0.94 6.79
N PRO A 373 -3.88 -1.31 5.49
CA PRO A 373 -3.94 -2.70 5.06
C PRO A 373 -2.84 -3.52 5.75
N LEU A 374 -3.14 -4.79 6.02
CA LEU A 374 -2.26 -5.72 6.73
C LEU A 374 -1.81 -6.83 5.77
N MET A 375 -0.85 -6.51 4.91
CA MET A 375 -0.24 -7.48 3.98
C MET A 375 1.06 -8.04 4.57
N TRP A 376 1.05 -9.28 5.02
CA TRP A 376 2.24 -9.93 5.56
C TRP A 376 3.21 -10.35 4.45
N GLY A 377 4.50 -10.00 4.58
CA GLY A 377 5.54 -10.33 3.61
C GLY A 377 6.41 -11.54 3.97
N GLY A 378 6.32 -12.01 5.22
CA GLY A 378 7.07 -13.17 5.70
C GLY A 378 6.67 -14.48 5.03
N ASP A 379 7.58 -15.45 5.05
CA ASP A 379 7.32 -16.77 4.52
C ASP A 379 6.39 -17.58 5.45
N PRO A 380 5.20 -18.02 4.99
CA PRO A 380 4.30 -18.83 5.79
C PRO A 380 4.90 -20.17 6.21
N LEU A 381 5.79 -20.75 5.39
CA LEU A 381 6.27 -22.12 5.61
C LEU A 381 7.28 -22.21 6.76
N THR A 382 8.13 -21.19 6.92
CA THR A 382 9.29 -21.24 7.82
C THR A 382 9.28 -20.20 8.94
N SER A 383 8.31 -19.27 8.97
CA SER A 383 8.14 -18.34 10.10
C SER A 383 7.66 -19.05 11.36
N ASP A 384 8.08 -18.54 12.52
CA ASP A 384 7.83 -19.18 13.82
C ASP A 384 6.44 -18.88 14.41
N GLU A 385 6.04 -19.67 15.42
CA GLU A 385 4.74 -19.49 16.11
C GLU A 385 4.63 -18.14 16.83
N ALA A 386 5.75 -17.55 17.25
CA ALA A 386 5.75 -16.21 17.85
C ALA A 386 5.32 -15.13 16.83
N THR A 387 5.78 -15.27 15.57
CA THR A 387 5.35 -14.42 14.46
C THR A 387 3.85 -14.58 14.21
N TYR A 388 3.35 -15.82 14.15
CA TYR A 388 1.91 -16.05 14.00
C TYR A 388 1.10 -15.44 15.15
N ALA A 389 1.52 -15.65 16.41
CA ALA A 389 0.84 -15.10 17.58
C ALA A 389 0.77 -13.56 17.57
N LEU A 390 1.82 -12.90 17.08
CA LEU A 390 1.83 -11.45 16.88
C LEU A 390 0.78 -11.01 15.84
N LEU A 391 0.73 -11.70 14.70
CA LEU A 391 -0.17 -11.40 13.59
C LEU A 391 -1.64 -11.72 13.90
N THR A 392 -1.91 -12.64 14.83
CA THR A 392 -3.26 -13.17 15.08
C THR A 392 -3.89 -12.71 16.40
N ASN A 393 -3.35 -11.68 17.08
CA ASN A 393 -3.99 -11.16 18.30
C ASN A 393 -5.37 -10.53 17.97
N PRO A 394 -6.49 -11.13 18.42
CA PRO A 394 -7.82 -10.72 18.00
C PRO A 394 -8.19 -9.31 18.47
N GLU A 395 -7.70 -8.86 19.62
CA GLU A 395 -8.04 -7.55 20.17
C GLU A 395 -7.28 -6.43 19.47
N VAL A 396 -6.03 -6.68 19.07
CA VAL A 396 -5.23 -5.75 18.26
C VAL A 396 -5.82 -5.66 16.85
N LEU A 397 -6.14 -6.80 16.22
CA LEU A 397 -6.75 -6.84 14.90
C LEU A 397 -8.12 -6.15 14.87
N ALA A 398 -8.89 -6.21 15.97
CA ALA A 398 -10.16 -5.51 16.10
C ALA A 398 -10.02 -3.98 15.97
N VAL A 399 -8.88 -3.40 16.36
CA VAL A 399 -8.59 -1.97 16.19
C VAL A 399 -8.54 -1.62 14.70
N ASN A 400 -7.81 -2.40 13.90
CA ASN A 400 -7.71 -2.23 12.45
C ASN A 400 -9.07 -2.41 11.75
N THR A 401 -9.80 -3.46 12.14
CA THR A 401 -11.08 -3.85 11.52
C THR A 401 -12.20 -2.86 11.86
N HIS A 402 -12.31 -2.44 13.13
CA HIS A 402 -13.49 -1.75 13.63
C HIS A 402 -13.25 -0.31 14.08
N GLY A 403 -12.01 0.11 14.35
CA GLY A 403 -11.72 1.50 14.71
C GLY A 403 -12.13 2.47 13.60
N VAL A 404 -12.48 3.71 13.95
CA VAL A 404 -12.75 4.78 12.97
C VAL A 404 -12.03 6.07 13.37
N SER A 405 -11.95 7.02 12.43
CA SER A 405 -11.36 8.35 12.65
C SER A 405 -9.98 8.33 13.32
N PRO A 406 -9.02 7.50 12.85
CA PRO A 406 -7.71 7.43 13.48
C PRO A 406 -6.99 8.78 13.35
N ARG A 407 -6.33 9.21 14.42
CA ARG A 407 -5.65 10.51 14.48
C ARG A 407 -4.50 10.48 15.46
N GLN A 408 -3.42 11.18 15.12
CA GLN A 408 -2.34 11.47 16.04
C GLN A 408 -2.72 12.69 16.90
N VAL A 409 -2.70 12.53 18.22
CA VAL A 409 -3.08 13.58 19.19
C VAL A 409 -1.87 14.15 19.92
N VAL A 410 -0.76 13.42 19.91
CA VAL A 410 0.57 13.89 20.37
C VAL A 410 1.60 13.48 19.33
N GLY A 411 2.36 14.46 18.83
CA GLY A 411 3.36 14.30 17.78
C GLY A 411 3.24 15.42 16.76
N ASN A 412 4.36 15.86 16.18
CA ASN A 412 4.49 16.91 15.16
C ASN A 412 4.24 18.37 15.61
N ASN A 413 3.52 18.64 16.71
CA ASN A 413 3.29 20.01 17.23
C ASN A 413 3.80 20.25 18.68
N HIS A 414 4.49 19.29 19.28
CA HIS A 414 5.06 19.42 20.63
C HIS A 414 6.57 19.61 20.60
N LYS A 415 7.15 20.14 21.69
CA LYS A 415 8.60 20.33 21.89
C LYS A 415 9.44 19.05 21.75
N ASP A 416 8.79 17.90 21.63
CA ASP A 416 9.38 16.59 21.50
C ASP A 416 8.62 15.75 20.47
N ASP A 417 9.26 15.49 19.33
CA ASP A 417 8.78 14.64 18.24
C ASP A 417 9.29 13.18 18.38
N SER A 418 9.73 12.78 19.56
CA SER A 418 10.13 11.39 19.83
C SER A 418 9.08 10.58 20.57
N LEU A 419 7.99 11.18 21.04
CA LEU A 419 6.84 10.48 21.61
C LEU A 419 5.63 10.65 20.70
N ARG A 420 4.80 9.61 20.60
CA ARG A 420 3.53 9.67 19.83
C ARG A 420 2.37 9.09 20.64
N VAL A 421 1.21 9.71 20.47
CA VAL A 421 -0.07 9.16 20.92
C VAL A 421 -1.05 9.20 19.76
N TRP A 422 -1.69 8.06 19.51
CA TRP A 422 -2.74 7.90 18.52
C TRP A 422 -4.03 7.47 19.18
N VAL A 423 -5.15 7.97 18.63
CA VAL A 423 -6.49 7.63 19.07
C VAL A 423 -7.33 7.20 17.88
N SER A 424 -8.20 6.21 18.09
CA SER A 424 -9.25 5.83 17.14
C SER A 424 -10.56 5.61 17.91
N ASP A 425 -11.67 6.03 17.32
CA ASP A 425 -12.97 5.89 17.95
C ASP A 425 -13.51 4.46 17.76
N VAL A 426 -14.26 3.98 18.76
CA VAL A 426 -15.03 2.73 18.64
C VAL A 426 -16.44 3.10 18.18
N PRO A 427 -16.90 2.64 17.00
CA PRO A 427 -18.26 2.91 16.53
C PRO A 427 -19.32 2.47 17.56
N ASP A 428 -20.37 3.28 17.68
CA ASP A 428 -21.56 2.98 18.49
C ASP A 428 -21.30 2.71 19.99
N ALA A 429 -20.15 3.14 20.52
CA ALA A 429 -19.79 2.98 21.93
C ALA A 429 -19.08 4.22 22.48
N ASP A 430 -19.29 4.52 23.78
CA ASP A 430 -18.45 5.49 24.50
C ASP A 430 -17.12 4.85 24.88
N ALA A 431 -16.31 4.60 23.86
CA ALA A 431 -15.02 3.94 23.95
C ALA A 431 -14.03 4.49 22.92
N ARG A 432 -12.74 4.39 23.24
CA ARG A 432 -11.61 4.80 22.38
C ARG A 432 -10.53 3.73 22.38
N TYR A 433 -9.91 3.50 21.24
CA TYR A 433 -8.61 2.86 21.16
C TYR A 433 -7.52 3.92 21.34
N VAL A 434 -6.51 3.65 22.16
CA VAL A 434 -5.40 4.56 22.44
C VAL A 434 -4.09 3.82 22.31
N ALA A 435 -3.20 4.31 21.44
CA ALA A 435 -1.86 3.79 21.26
C ALA A 435 -0.81 4.80 21.74
N LEU A 436 0.14 4.33 22.54
CA LEU A 436 1.27 5.12 23.05
C LEU A 436 2.56 4.58 22.42
N PHE A 437 3.45 5.47 21.97
CA PHE A 437 4.71 5.08 21.35
C PHE A 437 5.89 5.90 21.88
N ASN A 438 6.98 5.19 22.17
CA ASN A 438 8.29 5.76 22.44
C ASN A 438 9.18 5.53 21.23
N LEU A 439 9.55 6.60 20.54
CA LEU A 439 10.42 6.55 19.36
C LEU A 439 11.88 6.90 19.69
N ARG A 440 12.24 6.99 20.97
CA ARG A 440 13.61 7.24 21.44
C ARG A 440 14.41 5.93 21.53
N ASP A 441 15.73 6.07 21.56
CA ASP A 441 16.69 5.00 21.87
C ASP A 441 16.82 4.71 23.38
N ALA A 442 15.92 5.24 24.22
CA ALA A 442 15.94 5.10 25.68
C ALA A 442 14.51 4.95 26.23
N ASP A 443 14.37 4.34 27.42
CA ASP A 443 13.11 4.26 28.14
C ASP A 443 12.46 5.66 28.29
N ALA A 444 11.16 5.74 28.08
CA ALA A 444 10.43 7.00 28.23
C ALA A 444 9.02 6.79 28.77
N ALA A 445 8.60 7.68 29.67
CA ALA A 445 7.22 7.79 30.09
C ALA A 445 6.42 8.51 29.00
N VAL A 446 5.47 7.80 28.39
CA VAL A 446 4.55 8.35 27.39
C VAL A 446 3.20 8.57 28.05
N THR A 447 2.68 9.78 27.94
CA THR A 447 1.43 10.20 28.61
C THR A 447 0.42 10.65 27.59
N PHE A 448 -0.81 10.14 27.71
CA PHE A 448 -1.99 10.67 27.07
C PHE A 448 -2.83 11.42 28.11
N ASP A 449 -2.96 12.73 27.95
CA ASP A 449 -3.91 13.56 28.70
C ASP A 449 -5.30 13.36 28.10
N LEU A 450 -6.22 12.71 28.83
CA LEU A 450 -7.54 12.31 28.32
C LEU A 450 -8.36 13.52 27.85
N ILE A 451 -8.13 14.69 28.45
CA ILE A 451 -8.81 15.94 28.07
C ILE A 451 -8.50 16.40 26.63
N ALA A 452 -7.39 15.94 26.03
CA ALA A 452 -7.07 16.24 24.63
C ALA A 452 -8.14 15.69 23.65
N GLU A 453 -8.92 14.71 24.10
CA GLU A 453 -10.02 14.08 23.36
C GLU A 453 -11.36 14.24 24.09
N GLU A 454 -11.47 15.26 24.96
CA GLU A 454 -12.65 15.57 25.76
C GLU A 454 -13.15 14.41 26.66
N MET A 455 -12.29 13.42 26.91
CA MET A 455 -12.60 12.28 27.77
C MET A 455 -12.52 12.73 29.24
N ARG A 456 -13.66 12.73 29.95
CA ARG A 456 -13.76 13.20 31.35
C ARG A 456 -14.31 12.13 32.30
N GLY A 457 -13.88 12.14 33.55
CA GLY A 457 -14.28 11.16 34.57
C GLY A 457 -13.59 9.80 34.37
N PRO A 458 -13.95 8.77 35.14
CA PRO A 458 -13.25 7.49 35.12
C PRO A 458 -13.51 6.69 33.84
N TRP A 459 -12.46 6.06 33.32
CA TRP A 459 -12.45 5.16 32.17
C TRP A 459 -11.81 3.83 32.56
N ARG A 460 -12.48 2.72 32.25
CA ARG A 460 -11.87 1.38 32.34
C ARG A 460 -10.79 1.27 31.27
N VAL A 461 -9.69 0.62 31.61
CA VAL A 461 -8.54 0.44 30.72
C VAL A 461 -8.35 -1.05 30.47
N ARG A 462 -8.30 -1.44 29.20
CA ARG A 462 -7.92 -2.79 28.79
C ARG A 462 -6.70 -2.72 27.88
N ASN A 463 -5.64 -3.43 28.25
CA ASN A 463 -4.43 -3.58 27.44
C ASN A 463 -4.62 -4.70 26.42
N LEU A 464 -4.58 -4.37 25.13
CA LEU A 464 -4.96 -5.28 24.06
C LEU A 464 -3.85 -6.29 23.72
N TRP A 465 -2.60 -5.96 24.02
CA TRP A 465 -1.47 -6.88 23.82
C TRP A 465 -1.43 -7.95 24.91
N THR A 466 -1.57 -7.56 26.19
CA THR A 466 -1.59 -8.50 27.32
C THR A 466 -2.97 -9.12 27.54
N ARG A 467 -4.02 -8.55 26.92
CA ARG A 467 -5.43 -8.93 27.08
C ARG A 467 -5.89 -8.88 28.54
N ALA A 468 -5.35 -7.93 29.30
CA ALA A 468 -5.60 -7.74 30.71
C ALA A 468 -6.28 -6.39 30.96
N ASP A 469 -7.24 -6.39 31.89
CA ASP A 469 -7.80 -5.16 32.42
C ASP A 469 -6.83 -4.55 33.43
N GLU A 470 -6.75 -3.22 33.41
CA GLU A 470 -5.90 -2.43 34.29
C GLU A 470 -6.76 -1.49 35.15
N ASN A 471 -6.14 -0.84 36.14
CA ASN A 471 -6.85 0.12 36.97
C ASN A 471 -7.46 1.25 36.11
N PRO A 472 -8.70 1.69 36.40
CA PRO A 472 -9.30 2.82 35.71
C PRO A 472 -8.44 4.09 35.81
N VAL A 473 -8.55 4.94 34.79
CA VAL A 473 -7.89 6.25 34.73
C VAL A 473 -8.93 7.35 34.60
N GLU A 474 -8.64 8.56 35.10
CA GLU A 474 -9.56 9.70 35.02
C GLU A 474 -8.98 10.85 34.19
N ASP A 475 -7.74 11.27 34.49
CA ASP A 475 -7.12 12.41 33.82
C ASP A 475 -6.06 12.00 32.78
N ARG A 476 -5.29 10.95 33.08
CA ARG A 476 -4.07 10.60 32.35
C ARG A 476 -3.88 9.10 32.23
N LEU A 477 -3.41 8.68 31.06
CA LEU A 477 -2.87 7.35 30.81
C LEU A 477 -1.37 7.46 30.55
N THR A 478 -0.54 7.04 31.51
CA THR A 478 0.92 7.09 31.40
C THR A 478 1.54 5.70 31.44
N ARG A 479 2.44 5.39 30.51
CA ARG A 479 3.20 4.13 30.53
C ARG A 479 4.69 4.40 30.33
N LEU A 480 5.52 3.72 31.10
CA LEU A 480 6.96 3.63 30.83
C LEU A 480 7.15 2.60 29.72
N LEU A 481 7.69 3.04 28.59
CA LEU A 481 7.92 2.18 27.43
C LEU A 481 9.42 2.07 27.15
N PRO A 482 9.92 0.87 26.77
CA PRO A 482 11.32 0.69 26.36
C PRO A 482 11.62 1.48 25.08
N PRO A 483 12.90 1.55 24.65
CA PRO A 483 13.24 2.12 23.35
C PRO A 483 12.40 1.48 22.24
N HIS A 484 11.86 2.31 21.36
CA HIS A 484 11.04 1.88 20.22
C HIS A 484 9.75 1.13 20.61
N GLY A 485 9.39 1.15 21.90
CA GLY A 485 8.27 0.43 22.47
C GLY A 485 6.93 1.10 22.24
N SER A 486 5.88 0.30 22.31
CA SER A 486 4.49 0.74 22.19
C SER A 486 3.61 0.12 23.27
N ALA A 487 2.42 0.68 23.44
CA ALA A 487 1.32 0.03 24.13
C ALA A 487 0.00 0.39 23.44
N LEU A 488 -0.98 -0.50 23.51
CA LEU A 488 -2.28 -0.35 22.86
C LEU A 488 -3.40 -0.71 23.82
N PHE A 489 -4.35 0.21 23.97
CA PHE A 489 -5.42 0.11 24.95
C PHE A 489 -6.79 0.31 24.30
N LYS A 490 -7.81 -0.29 24.90
CA LYS A 490 -9.20 0.16 24.77
C LYS A 490 -9.62 0.82 26.08
N LEU A 491 -10.08 2.05 25.99
CA LEU A 491 -10.70 2.79 27.07
C LEU A 491 -12.21 2.77 26.88
N SER A 492 -12.97 2.44 27.92
CA SER A 492 -14.44 2.44 27.87
C SER A 492 -15.06 2.92 29.17
N ARG A 493 -16.27 3.47 29.09
CA ARG A 493 -17.11 3.76 30.26
C ARG A 493 -17.50 2.54 31.09
#